data_AF-A0A947BV60-F1
#
_entry.id   AF-A0A947BV60-F1
#
_cell.length_a   1.000
_cell.length_b   1.000
_cell.length_c   1.000
_cell.angle_alpha   90.00
_cell.angle_beta   90.00
_cell.angle_gamma   90.00
#
_symmetry.space_group_name_H-M   'P 1'
#
loop_
_entity.id
_entity.type
_entity.pdbx_description
1 polymer ?
#
loop_
_entity_poly.entity_id
_entity_poly.type
_entity_poly.pdbx_seq_one_letter_code
_entity_poly.pdbx_strand_id
1 'polypeptide(L)'
;MMKRFKFLSMSSKLLFATLLMLSLPLQADQDRFSFAMPFSGDKGSHYDIQLGYANDETRKFHIPDDCSNVINMVNFGSANPINLIDRKLWFKAINDCRYVMMLDMNDNSQPENDFLSEYDYFNARLADLPFASHCKATDEEIFHKQCGEAQDGKPTIRSYFPFLEVLPNDKNIETQECRFTNGVFRGRLVRTDEGIRCQKDRRAKGLRLLSVDYTDLNDDSYMDVVLRIMPLGRGVSRFPILLPLTRFNPDTKFSLVEGITYDYLRDSR
;
A
#
# COMPACT_ATOMS: atom_id res chain seq x y z
N MET A 1 87.49 -0.13 1.31
CA MET A 1 87.73 -0.44 -0.12
C MET A 1 86.39 -0.61 -0.80
N MET A 2 86.12 0.22 -1.81
CA MET A 2 84.87 0.27 -2.59
C MET A 2 84.62 -1.02 -3.39
N LYS A 3 83.33 -1.38 -3.58
CA LYS A 3 82.64 -1.75 -4.85
C LYS A 3 81.23 -2.28 -4.49
N ARG A 4 80.17 -1.48 -4.60
CA ARG A 4 79.32 -1.17 -5.78
C ARG A 4 78.51 -2.35 -6.34
N PHE A 5 77.18 -2.21 -6.17
CA PHE A 5 76.09 -2.34 -7.15
C PHE A 5 75.59 -3.72 -7.62
N LYS A 6 74.30 -3.97 -7.33
CA LYS A 6 73.15 -4.23 -8.26
C LYS A 6 72.12 -5.12 -7.55
N PHE A 7 70.81 -5.08 -7.75
CA PHE A 7 69.80 -4.17 -8.33
C PHE A 7 68.48 -4.99 -8.25
N LEU A 8 67.33 -4.32 -8.11
CA LEU A 8 65.94 -4.87 -8.12
C LEU A 8 65.55 -5.70 -6.88
N SER A 9 64.40 -5.51 -6.24
CA SER A 9 63.05 -5.55 -6.80
C SER A 9 62.01 -5.05 -5.77
N MET A 10 60.82 -4.70 -6.27
CA MET A 10 59.56 -4.42 -5.57
C MET A 10 59.33 -3.00 -5.09
N SER A 11 59.14 -2.16 -6.10
CA SER A 11 58.10 -1.14 -6.13
C SER A 11 56.70 -1.70 -5.80
N SER A 12 55.91 -0.85 -5.15
CA SER A 12 54.45 -0.80 -5.17
C SER A 12 53.69 -1.80 -4.29
N LYS A 13 53.03 -1.29 -3.25
CA LYS A 13 51.60 -1.47 -2.90
C LYS A 13 51.38 -1.32 -1.38
N LEU A 14 50.88 -0.16 -0.96
CA LEU A 14 49.69 -0.05 -0.11
C LEU A 14 49.36 1.44 0.11
N LEU A 15 48.63 2.00 -0.85
CA LEU A 15 48.00 3.32 -0.74
C LEU A 15 46.53 3.09 -1.10
N PHE A 16 45.79 2.49 -0.15
CA PHE A 16 44.37 2.17 -0.27
C PHE A 16 43.77 1.99 1.12
N ALA A 17 43.34 3.10 1.75
CA ALA A 17 42.37 3.06 2.85
C ALA A 17 41.81 4.47 3.15
N THR A 18 41.42 5.20 2.11
CA THR A 18 40.52 6.35 2.26
C THR A 18 39.52 6.30 1.11
N LEU A 19 38.80 5.18 1.05
CA LEU A 19 37.59 5.11 0.25
C LEU A 19 36.49 5.80 1.06
N LEU A 20 36.09 6.94 0.52
CA LEU A 20 34.94 7.74 0.92
C LEU A 20 33.76 6.87 1.35
N MET A 21 33.47 6.87 2.65
CA MET A 21 32.12 6.65 3.17
C MET A 21 31.28 7.88 2.78
N LEU A 22 31.02 8.04 1.48
CA LEU A 22 29.89 8.84 1.00
C LEU A 22 28.66 7.99 1.28
N SER A 23 28.18 8.06 2.51
CA SER A 23 26.79 7.77 2.82
C SER A 23 25.95 8.73 1.98
N LEU A 24 25.52 8.27 0.81
CA LEU A 24 24.42 8.91 0.10
C LEU A 24 23.27 8.95 1.12
N PRO A 25 22.76 10.12 1.51
CA PRO A 25 21.47 10.14 2.16
C PRO A 25 20.51 9.49 1.17
N LEU A 26 20.00 8.30 1.50
CA LEU A 26 18.69 7.92 1.01
C LEU A 26 17.82 9.09 1.42
N GLN A 27 17.39 9.92 0.45
CA GLN A 27 16.30 10.84 0.68
C GLN A 27 15.11 9.95 1.00
N ALA A 28 14.90 9.71 2.30
CA ALA A 28 13.61 9.33 2.82
C ALA A 28 12.66 10.42 2.32
N ASP A 29 11.70 9.98 1.50
CA ASP A 29 10.56 10.77 1.06
C ASP A 29 9.94 11.37 2.34
N GLN A 30 10.21 12.65 2.64
CA GLN A 30 9.76 13.33 3.87
C GLN A 30 8.28 13.71 3.83
N ASP A 31 7.59 13.29 2.76
CA ASP A 31 6.19 13.59 2.56
C ASP A 31 5.33 12.70 3.47
N ARG A 32 4.69 13.35 4.46
CA ARG A 32 3.81 12.72 5.46
C ARG A 32 2.65 11.94 4.83
N PHE A 33 2.23 12.31 3.63
CA PHE A 33 1.14 11.65 2.91
C PHE A 33 1.57 11.32 1.48
N SER A 34 1.09 10.19 0.95
CA SER A 34 1.22 9.86 -0.48
C SER A 34 -0.13 9.57 -1.10
N PHE A 35 -0.48 10.34 -2.12
CA PHE A 35 -1.70 10.25 -2.91
C PHE A 35 -1.45 9.68 -4.30
N ALA A 36 -2.52 9.19 -4.93
CA ALA A 36 -2.55 8.95 -6.37
C ALA A 36 -3.13 10.17 -7.09
N MET A 37 -2.40 10.76 -8.04
CA MET A 37 -2.83 11.97 -8.75
C MET A 37 -4.16 11.74 -9.51
N PRO A 38 -5.09 12.72 -9.54
CA PRO A 38 -6.48 12.53 -10.02
C PRO A 38 -6.63 12.06 -11.48
N PHE A 39 -5.61 12.28 -12.33
CA PHE A 39 -5.67 11.94 -13.75
C PHE A 39 -4.65 10.88 -14.17
N SER A 40 -3.41 10.97 -13.68
CA SER A 40 -2.37 10.01 -14.04
C SER A 40 -2.39 8.76 -13.16
N GLY A 41 -2.81 8.91 -11.89
CA GLY A 41 -2.65 7.88 -10.87
C GLY A 41 -1.19 7.71 -10.39
N ASP A 42 -0.31 8.63 -10.79
CA ASP A 42 1.07 8.66 -10.28
C ASP A 42 1.08 8.98 -8.79
N LYS A 43 2.16 8.57 -8.11
CA LYS A 43 2.37 8.92 -6.70
C LYS A 43 2.71 10.41 -6.60
N GLY A 44 2.10 11.12 -5.66
CA GLY A 44 2.45 12.49 -5.30
C GLY A 44 1.98 12.81 -3.89
N SER A 45 2.61 13.76 -3.21
CA SER A 45 2.26 14.13 -1.83
C SER A 45 1.22 15.24 -1.72
N HIS A 46 1.02 15.99 -2.79
CA HIS A 46 0.05 17.07 -2.86
C HIS A 46 -0.57 17.10 -4.25
N TYR A 47 -1.81 17.57 -4.34
CA TYR A 47 -2.41 17.86 -5.65
C TYR A 47 -3.43 18.97 -5.59
N ASP A 48 -3.50 19.68 -6.72
CA ASP A 48 -4.55 20.66 -6.97
C ASP A 48 -5.73 20.00 -7.67
N ILE A 49 -6.94 20.34 -7.24
CA ILE A 49 -8.19 19.89 -7.87
C ILE A 49 -9.17 21.05 -7.97
N GLN A 50 -9.85 21.15 -9.12
CA GLN A 50 -10.96 22.08 -9.29
C GLN A 50 -12.26 21.29 -9.20
N LEU A 51 -13.16 21.70 -8.31
CA LEU A 51 -14.43 21.03 -8.05
C LEU A 51 -15.60 21.99 -8.23
N GLY A 52 -16.69 21.48 -8.80
CA GLY A 52 -17.95 22.22 -8.93
C GLY A 52 -18.61 22.46 -7.58
N TYR A 53 -19.14 23.66 -7.39
CA TYR A 53 -19.76 24.16 -6.17
C TYR A 53 -21.17 24.72 -6.45
N ALA A 54 -21.92 25.06 -5.39
CA ALA A 54 -23.22 25.69 -5.50
C ALA A 54 -23.18 26.92 -6.44
N ASN A 55 -24.28 27.16 -7.15
CA ASN A 55 -24.43 28.23 -8.15
C ASN A 55 -23.51 28.11 -9.38
N ASP A 56 -23.14 26.89 -9.76
CA ASP A 56 -22.26 26.59 -10.90
C ASP A 56 -20.86 27.25 -10.81
N GLU A 57 -20.43 27.61 -9.60
CA GLU A 57 -19.08 28.10 -9.35
C GLU A 57 -18.09 26.92 -9.31
N THR A 58 -16.82 27.21 -9.60
CA THR A 58 -15.74 26.23 -9.45
C THR A 58 -14.72 26.76 -8.45
N ARG A 59 -14.23 25.87 -7.58
CA ARG A 59 -13.21 26.22 -6.59
C ARG A 59 -12.01 25.30 -6.72
N LYS A 60 -10.82 25.89 -6.62
CA LYS A 60 -9.55 25.17 -6.55
C LYS A 60 -9.27 24.81 -5.09
N PHE A 61 -8.90 23.56 -4.85
CA PHE A 61 -8.48 23.03 -3.56
C PHE A 61 -7.07 22.45 -3.68
N HIS A 62 -6.25 22.66 -2.65
CA HIS A 62 -4.93 22.08 -2.50
C HIS A 62 -4.98 20.98 -1.43
N ILE A 63 -4.86 19.72 -1.84
CA ILE A 63 -4.92 18.57 -0.92
C ILE A 63 -3.50 18.19 -0.49
N PRO A 64 -3.22 18.03 0.81
CA PRO A 64 -4.17 17.90 1.94
C PRO A 64 -4.57 19.19 2.67
N ASP A 65 -3.92 20.33 2.41
CA ASP A 65 -4.11 21.58 3.16
C ASP A 65 -5.58 22.04 3.28
N ASP A 66 -6.39 21.82 2.23
CA ASP A 66 -7.79 22.20 2.18
C ASP A 66 -8.77 21.11 2.65
N CYS A 67 -8.29 20.04 3.30
CA CYS A 67 -9.15 18.90 3.60
C CYS A 67 -10.32 19.20 4.53
N SER A 68 -10.13 20.06 5.54
CA SER A 68 -11.24 20.52 6.39
C SER A 68 -12.30 21.27 5.58
N ASN A 69 -11.91 22.06 4.58
CA ASN A 69 -12.83 22.79 3.70
C ASN A 69 -13.65 21.83 2.83
N VAL A 70 -12.99 20.83 2.22
CA VAL A 70 -13.65 19.80 1.41
C VAL A 70 -14.69 19.05 2.22
N ILE A 71 -14.33 18.58 3.43
CA ILE A 71 -15.25 17.80 4.28
C ILE A 71 -16.42 18.66 4.79
N ASN A 72 -16.17 19.91 5.17
CA ASN A 72 -17.24 20.83 5.56
C ASN A 72 -18.24 21.04 4.41
N MET A 73 -17.77 21.26 3.19
CA MET A 73 -18.66 21.46 2.04
C MET A 73 -19.57 20.26 1.76
N VAL A 74 -19.05 19.05 1.94
CA VAL A 74 -19.84 17.82 1.78
C VAL A 74 -20.86 17.69 2.90
N ASN A 75 -20.46 17.92 4.14
CA ASN A 75 -21.35 17.83 5.31
C ASN A 75 -22.48 18.87 5.27
N PHE A 76 -22.22 20.08 4.74
CA PHE A 76 -23.21 21.15 4.58
C PHE A 76 -23.91 21.14 3.21
N GLY A 77 -23.79 20.08 2.42
CA GLY A 77 -24.54 19.89 1.17
C GLY A 77 -24.22 20.90 0.07
N SER A 78 -23.05 21.54 0.13
CA SER A 78 -22.63 22.56 -0.84
C SER A 78 -21.79 21.99 -1.99
N ALA A 79 -21.43 20.69 -1.93
CA ALA A 79 -20.84 19.97 -3.05
C ALA A 79 -21.87 19.82 -4.18
N ASN A 80 -21.52 20.28 -5.38
CA ASN A 80 -22.39 20.23 -6.55
C ASN A 80 -21.74 19.40 -7.66
N PRO A 81 -21.82 18.06 -7.61
CA PRO A 81 -21.19 17.21 -8.60
C PRO A 81 -22.04 17.12 -9.88
N ILE A 82 -21.81 18.06 -10.81
CA ILE A 82 -22.67 18.30 -11.97
C ILE A 82 -22.57 17.15 -13.01
N ASN A 83 -21.37 16.58 -13.17
CA ASN A 83 -21.10 15.57 -14.20
C ASN A 83 -20.32 14.36 -13.65
N LEU A 84 -20.18 13.31 -14.47
CA LEU A 84 -19.50 12.06 -14.07
C LEU A 84 -18.03 12.25 -13.68
N ILE A 85 -17.32 13.18 -14.32
CA ILE A 85 -15.91 13.47 -14.00
C ILE A 85 -15.83 14.18 -12.66
N ASP A 86 -16.66 15.21 -12.48
CA ASP A 86 -16.76 16.01 -11.26
C ASP A 86 -17.16 15.15 -10.06
N ARG A 87 -18.10 14.20 -10.22
CA ARG A 87 -18.40 13.17 -9.22
C ARG A 87 -17.16 12.39 -8.79
N LYS A 88 -16.38 11.87 -9.75
CA LYS A 88 -15.17 11.09 -9.44
C LYS A 88 -14.09 11.92 -8.74
N LEU A 89 -13.97 13.19 -9.12
CA LEU A 89 -13.04 14.13 -8.51
C LEU A 89 -13.44 14.48 -7.08
N TRP A 90 -14.74 14.72 -6.83
CA TRP A 90 -15.29 14.88 -5.49
C TRP A 90 -15.05 13.63 -4.63
N PHE A 91 -15.40 12.43 -5.12
CA PHE A 91 -15.16 11.18 -4.39
C PHE A 91 -13.69 10.98 -4.04
N LYS A 92 -12.77 11.28 -4.97
CA LYS A 92 -11.34 11.23 -4.69
C LYS A 92 -10.95 12.19 -3.57
N ALA A 93 -11.33 13.46 -3.67
CA ALA A 93 -10.98 14.47 -2.66
C ALA A 93 -11.54 14.10 -1.28
N ILE A 94 -12.78 13.62 -1.22
CA ILE A 94 -13.42 13.17 0.03
C ILE A 94 -12.64 12.03 0.66
N ASN A 95 -12.34 10.98 -0.10
CA ASN A 95 -11.63 9.81 0.43
C ASN A 95 -10.21 10.16 0.89
N ASP A 96 -9.50 10.98 0.12
CA ASP A 96 -8.16 11.45 0.47
C ASP A 96 -8.16 12.32 1.72
N CYS A 97 -9.19 13.15 1.91
CA CYS A 97 -9.32 14.00 3.09
C CYS A 97 -9.81 13.28 4.33
N ARG A 98 -10.72 12.31 4.20
CA ARG A 98 -11.06 11.41 5.31
C ARG A 98 -9.85 10.63 5.78
N TYR A 99 -9.00 10.19 4.84
CA TYR A 99 -7.74 9.52 5.16
C TYR A 99 -6.79 10.42 5.97
N VAL A 100 -6.57 11.65 5.52
CA VAL A 100 -5.74 12.64 6.22
C VAL A 100 -6.27 12.88 7.63
N MET A 101 -7.58 13.16 7.76
CA MET A 101 -8.20 13.41 9.05
C MET A 101 -8.11 12.21 9.99
N MET A 102 -8.27 10.97 9.48
CA MET A 102 -8.11 9.76 10.27
C MET A 102 -6.70 9.64 10.86
N LEU A 103 -5.66 9.94 10.06
CA LEU A 103 -4.28 9.93 10.55
C LEU A 103 -4.03 11.08 11.55
N ASP A 104 -4.54 12.29 11.26
CA ASP A 104 -4.37 13.46 12.14
C ASP A 104 -5.06 13.32 13.51
N MET A 105 -6.21 12.65 13.57
CA MET A 105 -6.94 12.43 14.82
C MET A 105 -6.12 11.62 15.83
N ASN A 106 -5.22 10.78 15.34
CA ASN A 106 -4.43 9.83 16.13
C ASN A 106 -2.92 10.14 16.06
N ASP A 107 -2.53 11.34 15.64
CA ASP A 107 -1.11 11.72 15.50
C ASP A 107 -0.45 12.05 16.85
N ASN A 108 -1.25 12.31 17.88
CA ASN A 108 -0.77 12.66 19.22
C ASN A 108 -0.59 11.45 20.15
N SER A 109 -1.08 10.27 19.77
CA SER A 109 -0.80 9.03 20.51
C SER A 109 0.57 8.52 20.08
N GLN A 110 1.52 8.50 21.01
CA GLN A 110 2.72 7.68 20.86
C GLN A 110 2.38 6.30 21.42
N PRO A 111 2.11 5.29 20.57
CA PRO A 111 1.81 3.97 21.07
C PRO A 111 3.00 3.44 21.88
N GLU A 112 2.70 2.78 22.99
CA GLU A 112 3.70 2.21 23.88
C GLU A 112 4.37 0.97 23.27
N ASN A 113 3.65 0.28 22.38
CA ASN A 113 4.06 -0.99 21.81
C ASN A 113 4.14 -0.91 20.28
N ASP A 114 5.33 -1.17 19.72
CA ASP A 114 5.54 -1.20 18.28
C ASP A 114 6.14 -2.55 17.84
N PHE A 115 5.35 -3.28 17.04
CA PHE A 115 5.75 -4.54 16.42
C PHE A 115 5.66 -4.49 14.89
N LEU A 116 5.52 -3.29 14.32
CA LEU A 116 5.17 -3.08 12.91
C LEU A 116 6.25 -2.31 12.15
N SER A 117 6.87 -1.30 12.76
CA SER A 117 7.75 -0.35 12.05
C SER A 117 8.99 -0.98 11.41
N GLU A 118 9.49 -2.07 11.97
CA GLU A 118 10.66 -2.79 11.44
C GLU A 118 10.36 -3.69 10.23
N TYR A 119 9.08 -3.90 9.89
CA TYR A 119 8.70 -4.80 8.81
C TYR A 119 8.81 -4.12 7.43
N ASP A 120 9.44 -4.79 6.46
CA ASP A 120 9.56 -4.27 5.09
C ASP A 120 8.27 -4.48 4.28
N TYR A 121 7.33 -3.54 4.43
CA TYR A 121 6.06 -3.56 3.71
C TYR A 121 6.21 -3.48 2.19
N PHE A 122 7.27 -2.85 1.68
CA PHE A 122 7.52 -2.75 0.24
C PHE A 122 7.96 -4.09 -0.36
N ASN A 123 8.44 -5.03 0.44
CA ASN A 123 8.75 -6.40 0.00
C ASN A 123 7.91 -7.46 0.74
N ALA A 124 6.77 -7.05 1.30
CA ALA A 124 5.88 -7.92 2.07
C ALA A 124 5.39 -9.12 1.26
N ARG A 125 5.27 -10.27 1.93
CA ARG A 125 4.58 -11.44 1.36
C ARG A 125 3.08 -11.25 1.50
N LEU A 126 2.32 -11.59 0.47
CA LEU A 126 0.85 -11.57 0.56
C LEU A 126 0.31 -12.57 1.61
N ALA A 127 1.11 -13.58 1.96
CA ALA A 127 0.77 -14.57 2.98
C ALA A 127 0.89 -14.07 4.44
N ASP A 128 1.58 -12.94 4.65
CA ASP A 128 1.70 -12.28 5.96
C ASP A 128 0.50 -11.38 6.26
N LEU A 129 -0.18 -10.90 5.21
CA LEU A 129 -1.37 -10.04 5.28
C LEU A 129 -2.57 -10.79 5.89
N PRO A 130 -3.59 -10.08 6.42
CA PRO A 130 -4.65 -10.64 7.26
C PRO A 130 -5.75 -11.34 6.45
N PHE A 131 -5.38 -12.04 5.38
CA PHE A 131 -6.31 -12.76 4.53
C PHE A 131 -6.40 -14.23 4.93
N ALA A 132 -7.61 -14.79 4.82
CA ALA A 132 -7.82 -16.21 5.04
C ALA A 132 -6.92 -17.06 4.10
N SER A 133 -6.10 -17.92 4.69
CA SER A 133 -5.14 -18.78 3.99
C SER A 133 -5.73 -20.11 3.49
N HIS A 134 -7.00 -20.39 3.81
CA HIS A 134 -7.63 -21.70 3.59
C HIS A 134 -8.20 -21.90 2.18
N CYS A 135 -7.89 -20.99 1.26
CA CYS A 135 -8.21 -21.09 -0.16
C CYS A 135 -7.36 -22.16 -0.88
N LYS A 136 -7.59 -23.43 -0.56
CA LYS A 136 -6.84 -24.59 -1.08
C LYS A 136 -7.66 -25.51 -1.98
N ALA A 137 -8.98 -25.34 -2.04
CA ALA A 137 -9.81 -26.21 -2.86
C ALA A 137 -9.43 -26.12 -4.36
N THR A 138 -9.13 -27.28 -4.92
CA THR A 138 -8.90 -27.49 -6.35
C THR A 138 -10.22 -27.52 -7.12
N ASP A 139 -11.29 -27.99 -6.48
CA ASP A 139 -12.65 -27.94 -7.00
C ASP A 139 -13.18 -26.50 -7.04
N GLU A 140 -13.84 -26.12 -8.13
CA GLU A 140 -14.25 -24.74 -8.38
C GLU A 140 -15.43 -24.32 -7.49
N GLU A 141 -16.42 -25.19 -7.28
CA GLU A 141 -17.58 -24.92 -6.43
C GLU A 141 -17.17 -24.76 -4.96
N ILE A 142 -16.34 -25.69 -4.47
CA ILE A 142 -15.79 -25.63 -3.10
C ILE A 142 -14.89 -24.40 -2.95
N PHE A 143 -14.09 -24.05 -3.95
CA PHE A 143 -13.27 -22.85 -3.94
C PHE A 143 -14.12 -21.58 -3.83
N HIS A 144 -15.21 -21.49 -4.60
CA HIS A 144 -16.12 -20.33 -4.51
C HIS A 144 -16.74 -20.19 -3.12
N LYS A 145 -17.12 -21.30 -2.49
CA LYS A 145 -17.63 -21.29 -1.12
C LYS A 145 -16.56 -20.93 -0.08
N GLN A 146 -15.33 -21.40 -0.27
CA GLN A 146 -14.22 -21.13 0.66
C GLN A 146 -13.64 -19.72 0.52
N CYS A 147 -13.64 -19.18 -0.70
CA CYS A 147 -12.90 -17.96 -1.04
C CYS A 147 -13.78 -16.79 -1.44
N GLY A 148 -15.09 -17.01 -1.59
CA GLY A 148 -16.05 -15.97 -1.95
C GLY A 148 -16.51 -15.11 -0.78
N GLU A 149 -16.52 -15.65 0.44
CA GLU A 149 -17.03 -14.98 1.65
C GLU A 149 -15.95 -14.88 2.73
N ALA A 150 -16.11 -13.95 3.68
CA ALA A 150 -15.24 -13.86 4.84
C ALA A 150 -15.31 -15.16 5.66
N GLN A 151 -14.17 -15.67 6.09
CA GLN A 151 -14.07 -16.89 6.90
C GLN A 151 -13.48 -16.55 8.26
N ASP A 152 -14.11 -17.02 9.33
CA ASP A 152 -13.66 -16.80 10.72
C ASP A 152 -13.39 -15.31 11.04
N GLY A 153 -14.24 -14.42 10.53
CA GLY A 153 -14.10 -12.97 10.69
C GLY A 153 -12.99 -12.33 9.84
N LYS A 154 -12.22 -13.11 9.06
CA LYS A 154 -11.17 -12.60 8.19
C LYS A 154 -11.64 -12.51 6.74
N PRO A 155 -11.35 -11.41 6.02
CA PRO A 155 -11.62 -11.34 4.59
C PRO A 155 -10.74 -12.32 3.82
N THR A 156 -11.22 -12.79 2.67
CA THR A 156 -10.38 -13.52 1.72
C THR A 156 -9.67 -12.50 0.83
N ILE A 157 -8.55 -12.90 0.23
CA ILE A 157 -7.85 -12.03 -0.73
C ILE A 157 -8.77 -11.63 -1.90
N ARG A 158 -9.73 -12.48 -2.27
CA ARG A 158 -10.71 -12.21 -3.33
C ARG A 158 -11.80 -11.25 -2.88
N SER A 159 -12.30 -11.35 -1.65
CA SER A 159 -13.30 -10.41 -1.16
C SER A 159 -12.70 -9.01 -0.99
N TYR A 160 -11.41 -8.93 -0.65
CA TYR A 160 -10.70 -7.68 -0.46
C TYR A 160 -10.15 -7.08 -1.76
N PHE A 161 -9.61 -7.91 -2.67
CA PHE A 161 -9.11 -7.52 -3.99
C PHE A 161 -9.84 -8.28 -5.11
N PRO A 162 -11.12 -7.95 -5.39
CA PRO A 162 -11.97 -8.73 -6.31
C PRO A 162 -11.50 -8.71 -7.76
N PHE A 163 -10.59 -7.81 -8.11
CA PHE A 163 -10.02 -7.69 -9.45
C PHE A 163 -8.80 -8.59 -9.67
N LEU A 164 -8.19 -9.16 -8.61
CA LEU A 164 -7.09 -10.10 -8.76
C LEU A 164 -7.63 -11.44 -9.24
N GLU A 165 -7.03 -11.96 -10.30
CA GLU A 165 -7.41 -13.23 -10.88
C GLU A 165 -6.81 -14.38 -10.05
N VAL A 166 -7.65 -15.34 -9.68
CA VAL A 166 -7.25 -16.58 -8.99
C VAL A 166 -7.48 -17.75 -9.94
N LEU A 167 -6.40 -18.37 -10.38
CA LEU A 167 -6.39 -19.46 -11.35
C LEU A 167 -6.34 -20.83 -10.67
N PRO A 168 -6.89 -21.89 -11.32
CA PRO A 168 -6.56 -23.27 -10.94
C PRO A 168 -5.06 -23.56 -11.06
N ASN A 169 -4.58 -24.54 -10.30
CA ASN A 169 -3.23 -25.07 -10.51
C ASN A 169 -3.17 -25.76 -11.88
N ASP A 170 -2.36 -25.23 -12.79
CA ASP A 170 -1.88 -26.02 -13.93
C ASP A 170 -0.47 -26.48 -13.56
N LYS A 171 -0.26 -27.79 -13.47
CA LYS A 171 1.01 -28.41 -13.07
C LYS A 171 2.19 -28.00 -13.98
N ASN A 172 1.91 -27.42 -15.14
CA ASN A 172 2.90 -26.93 -16.09
C ASN A 172 3.34 -25.48 -15.84
N ILE A 173 2.76 -24.79 -14.86
CA ILE A 173 3.05 -23.39 -14.57
C ILE A 173 4.00 -23.30 -13.37
N GLU A 174 5.15 -22.68 -13.59
CA GLU A 174 6.06 -22.32 -12.49
C GLU A 174 5.41 -21.27 -11.59
N THR A 175 5.27 -21.59 -10.31
CA THR A 175 4.71 -20.70 -9.30
C THR A 175 5.74 -20.37 -8.23
N GLN A 176 5.66 -19.14 -7.72
CA GLN A 176 6.53 -18.63 -6.68
C GLN A 176 5.72 -18.02 -5.54
N GLU A 177 6.40 -17.61 -4.48
CA GLU A 177 5.75 -16.91 -3.38
C GLU A 177 5.16 -15.58 -3.86
N CYS A 178 3.95 -15.30 -3.41
CA CYS A 178 3.30 -14.01 -3.66
C CYS A 178 3.88 -12.95 -2.76
N ARG A 179 4.54 -11.94 -3.34
CA ARG A 179 5.10 -10.82 -2.60
C ARG A 179 5.10 -9.53 -3.41
N PHE A 180 5.09 -8.41 -2.70
CA PHE A 180 5.53 -7.16 -3.27
C PHE A 180 7.02 -7.22 -3.58
N THR A 181 7.44 -6.47 -4.59
CA THR A 181 8.85 -6.21 -4.88
C THR A 181 8.98 -4.72 -5.10
N ASN A 182 9.63 -4.03 -4.16
CA ASN A 182 9.72 -2.56 -4.13
C ASN A 182 8.33 -1.90 -4.27
N GLY A 183 7.36 -2.36 -3.48
CA GLY A 183 6.00 -1.85 -3.42
C GLY A 183 5.09 -2.30 -4.57
N VAL A 184 5.54 -3.15 -5.47
CA VAL A 184 4.72 -3.58 -6.62
C VAL A 184 4.52 -5.09 -6.62
N PHE A 185 3.27 -5.50 -6.72
CA PHE A 185 2.86 -6.86 -7.02
C PHE A 185 2.22 -6.90 -8.41
N ARG A 186 2.71 -7.77 -9.30
CA ARG A 186 2.17 -8.02 -10.66
C ARG A 186 2.22 -9.51 -10.96
N GLY A 187 1.06 -10.12 -11.02
CA GLY A 187 0.96 -11.56 -11.29
C GLY A 187 -0.45 -12.07 -11.12
N ARG A 188 -0.61 -13.36 -11.39
CA ARG A 188 -1.86 -14.09 -11.18
C ARG A 188 -1.71 -14.93 -9.93
N LEU A 189 -2.77 -14.98 -9.14
CA LEU A 189 -2.85 -15.87 -7.99
C LEU A 189 -3.16 -17.27 -8.52
N VAL A 190 -2.46 -18.28 -8.05
CA VAL A 190 -2.62 -19.68 -8.46
C VAL A 190 -2.92 -20.51 -7.24
N ARG A 191 -3.99 -21.30 -7.29
CA ARG A 191 -4.36 -22.25 -6.24
C ARG A 191 -3.38 -23.41 -6.27
N THR A 192 -2.77 -23.77 -5.15
CA THR A 192 -1.90 -24.95 -5.03
C THR A 192 -2.17 -25.66 -3.70
N ASP A 193 -1.64 -26.86 -3.52
CA ASP A 193 -1.79 -27.63 -2.29
C ASP A 193 -1.13 -26.92 -1.08
N GLU A 194 -0.10 -26.10 -1.35
CA GLU A 194 0.56 -25.25 -0.37
C GLU A 194 -0.27 -24.00 0.02
N GLY A 195 -1.31 -23.67 -0.77
CA GLY A 195 -2.09 -22.45 -0.66
C GLY A 195 -2.02 -21.60 -1.93
N ILE A 196 -2.26 -20.30 -1.79
CA ILE A 196 -2.15 -19.35 -2.91
C ILE A 196 -0.69 -19.07 -3.20
N ARG A 197 -0.28 -19.37 -4.44
CA ARG A 197 1.02 -19.07 -5.03
C ARG A 197 0.85 -18.06 -6.15
N CYS A 198 1.95 -17.57 -6.71
CA CYS A 198 1.92 -16.53 -7.72
C CYS A 198 2.65 -16.94 -8.99
N GLN A 199 1.98 -16.73 -10.11
CA GLN A 199 2.60 -16.73 -11.43
C GLN A 199 2.95 -15.28 -11.79
N LYS A 200 4.24 -15.00 -12.00
CA LYS A 200 4.69 -13.67 -12.46
C LYS A 200 4.10 -13.38 -13.84
N ASP A 201 3.40 -12.26 -13.96
CA ASP A 201 2.87 -11.76 -15.22
C ASP A 201 2.87 -10.23 -15.18
N ARG A 202 3.75 -9.60 -15.96
CA ARG A 202 3.90 -8.14 -16.00
C ARG A 202 2.66 -7.44 -16.57
N ARG A 203 1.82 -8.15 -17.33
CA ARG A 203 0.60 -7.63 -17.94
C ARG A 203 -0.65 -7.90 -17.09
N ALA A 204 -0.55 -8.82 -16.13
CA ALA A 204 -1.63 -9.08 -15.20
C ALA A 204 -1.98 -7.85 -14.36
N LYS A 205 -3.19 -7.89 -13.79
CA LYS A 205 -3.59 -6.96 -12.74
C LYS A 205 -2.67 -7.14 -11.52
N GLY A 206 -2.64 -6.13 -10.66
CA GLY A 206 -1.73 -6.13 -9.54
C GLY A 206 -2.03 -5.06 -8.53
N LEU A 207 -1.08 -4.84 -7.63
CA LEU A 207 -1.16 -3.91 -6.52
C LEU A 207 0.10 -3.04 -6.51
N ARG A 208 -0.06 -1.76 -6.19
CA ARG A 208 1.06 -0.86 -5.87
C ARG A 208 0.84 -0.26 -4.50
N LEU A 209 1.75 -0.50 -3.59
CA LEU A 209 1.84 0.22 -2.32
C LEU A 209 2.25 1.67 -2.61
N LEU A 210 1.42 2.62 -2.17
CA LEU A 210 1.65 4.06 -2.31
C LEU A 210 2.36 4.61 -1.07
N SER A 211 1.82 4.29 0.12
CA SER A 211 2.39 4.65 1.41
C SER A 211 2.13 3.58 2.47
N VAL A 212 2.89 3.72 3.55
CA VAL A 212 2.85 2.93 4.77
C VAL A 212 2.84 3.99 5.88
N ASP A 213 1.69 4.19 6.50
CA ASP A 213 1.50 5.26 7.48
C ASP A 213 1.18 4.62 8.84
N TYR A 214 1.81 5.12 9.90
CA TYR A 214 1.78 4.51 11.24
C TYR A 214 1.01 5.40 12.21
N THR A 215 0.11 4.81 12.98
CA THR A 215 -0.69 5.51 14.00
C THR A 215 -1.43 4.47 14.84
N ASP A 216 -1.80 4.80 16.07
CA ASP A 216 -2.71 3.97 16.89
C ASP A 216 -4.15 4.30 16.49
N LEU A 217 -4.79 3.45 15.69
CA LEU A 217 -6.06 3.80 15.06
C LEU A 217 -7.26 3.64 15.98
N ASN A 218 -7.15 2.82 17.01
CA ASN A 218 -8.23 2.45 17.93
C ASN A 218 -7.94 2.82 19.40
N ASP A 219 -6.85 3.55 19.66
CA ASP A 219 -6.43 4.04 20.98
C ASP A 219 -6.16 2.89 21.97
N ASP A 220 -5.59 1.78 21.49
CA ASP A 220 -5.27 0.59 22.29
C ASP A 220 -3.81 0.53 22.79
N SER A 221 -3.03 1.59 22.53
CA SER A 221 -1.60 1.73 22.85
C SER A 221 -0.67 0.78 22.08
N TYR A 222 -1.16 0.10 21.04
CA TYR A 222 -0.35 -0.58 20.05
C TYR A 222 -0.28 0.23 18.76
N MET A 223 0.89 0.22 18.13
CA MET A 223 1.07 0.81 16.82
C MET A 223 0.26 0.01 15.80
N ASP A 224 -0.52 0.69 14.97
CA ASP A 224 -1.08 0.15 13.74
C ASP A 224 -0.36 0.72 12.52
N VAL A 225 -0.58 0.09 11.37
CA VAL A 225 -0.10 0.58 10.09
C VAL A 225 -1.24 0.57 9.07
N VAL A 226 -1.34 1.63 8.27
CA VAL A 226 -2.25 1.70 7.13
C VAL A 226 -1.46 1.56 5.84
N LEU A 227 -1.71 0.46 5.13
CA LEU A 227 -1.18 0.28 3.78
C LEU A 227 -2.14 0.92 2.78
N ARG A 228 -1.65 1.91 2.03
CA ARG A 228 -2.41 2.54 0.98
C ARG A 228 -2.07 1.93 -0.37
N ILE A 229 -2.97 1.12 -0.92
CA ILE A 229 -2.70 0.23 -2.05
C ILE A 229 -3.50 0.64 -3.27
N MET A 230 -2.83 0.96 -4.36
CA MET A 230 -3.46 1.24 -5.65
C MET A 230 -3.63 -0.04 -6.48
N PRO A 231 -4.84 -0.35 -6.97
CA PRO A 231 -5.04 -1.38 -7.99
C PRO A 231 -4.32 -1.03 -9.29
N LEU A 232 -3.67 -2.01 -9.90
CA LEU A 232 -3.01 -1.88 -11.20
C LEU A 232 -3.67 -2.77 -12.24
N GLY A 233 -3.81 -2.27 -13.47
CA GLY A 233 -4.27 -3.06 -14.62
C GLY A 233 -5.32 -2.35 -15.47
N ARG A 234 -5.74 -2.96 -16.57
CA ARG A 234 -6.85 -2.44 -17.39
C ARG A 234 -8.18 -2.78 -16.74
N GLY A 235 -9.12 -1.83 -16.76
CA GLY A 235 -10.49 -2.02 -16.26
C GLY A 235 -10.60 -2.15 -14.73
N VAL A 236 -9.55 -1.84 -13.97
CA VAL A 236 -9.62 -1.78 -12.50
C VAL A 236 -9.88 -0.34 -12.04
N SER A 237 -10.59 -0.21 -10.92
CA SER A 237 -10.74 1.06 -10.22
C SER A 237 -9.38 1.64 -9.87
N ARG A 238 -9.20 2.95 -10.04
CA ARG A 238 -7.98 3.68 -9.65
C ARG A 238 -8.14 4.39 -8.31
N PHE A 239 -9.01 3.87 -7.44
CA PHE A 239 -9.13 4.35 -6.08
C PHE A 239 -8.22 3.53 -5.17
N PRO A 240 -7.40 4.16 -4.31
CA PRO A 240 -6.61 3.46 -3.32
C PRO A 240 -7.50 2.65 -2.38
N ILE A 241 -7.04 1.45 -2.05
CA ILE A 241 -7.60 0.57 -1.04
C ILE A 241 -6.75 0.76 0.21
N LEU A 242 -7.40 0.97 1.36
CA LEU A 242 -6.72 1.15 2.63
C LEU A 242 -6.80 -0.16 3.41
N LEU A 243 -5.64 -0.74 3.69
CA LEU A 243 -5.49 -1.97 4.45
C LEU A 243 -4.80 -1.66 5.79
N PRO A 244 -5.59 -1.40 6.85
CA PRO A 244 -5.06 -1.21 8.19
C PRO A 244 -4.70 -2.56 8.80
N LEU A 245 -3.52 -2.62 9.39
CA LEU A 245 -2.94 -3.81 9.98
C LEU A 245 -2.52 -3.51 11.41
N THR A 246 -2.75 -4.47 12.29
CA THR A 246 -2.22 -4.48 13.65
C THR A 246 -1.44 -5.76 13.92
N ARG A 247 -0.60 -5.72 14.95
CA ARG A 247 0.11 -6.89 15.47
C ARG A 247 0.53 -6.68 16.91
N PHE A 248 0.27 -7.67 17.76
CA PHE A 248 0.60 -7.63 19.19
C PHE A 248 1.90 -8.37 19.57
N ASN A 249 2.57 -9.04 18.62
CA ASN A 249 3.80 -9.81 18.86
C ASN A 249 4.61 -9.99 17.56
N PRO A 250 5.95 -9.96 17.59
CA PRO A 250 6.79 -10.11 16.39
C PRO A 250 6.63 -11.43 15.61
N ASP A 251 6.13 -12.50 16.25
CA ASP A 251 6.02 -13.83 15.67
C ASP A 251 4.63 -14.15 15.12
N THR A 252 3.66 -13.24 15.28
CA THR A 252 2.29 -13.43 14.78
C THR A 252 2.10 -12.83 13.39
N LYS A 253 1.08 -13.31 12.67
CA LYS A 253 0.63 -12.68 11.42
C LYS A 253 -0.08 -11.37 11.71
N PHE A 254 -0.13 -10.48 10.72
CA PHE A 254 -0.97 -9.30 10.80
C PHE A 254 -2.44 -9.68 10.94
N SER A 255 -3.16 -8.87 11.70
CA SER A 255 -4.63 -8.83 11.75
C SER A 255 -5.13 -7.50 11.22
N LEU A 256 -6.43 -7.42 10.92
CA LEU A 256 -7.07 -6.13 10.74
C LEU A 256 -7.25 -5.47 12.11
N VAL A 257 -7.29 -4.13 12.14
CA VAL A 257 -7.59 -3.38 13.35
C VAL A 257 -9.07 -3.52 13.70
N GLU A 258 -9.37 -3.73 14.97
CA GLU A 258 -10.74 -3.87 15.47
C GLU A 258 -11.37 -2.51 15.78
N GLY A 259 -12.70 -2.44 15.81
CA GLY A 259 -13.42 -1.22 16.23
C GLY A 259 -13.42 -0.06 15.24
N ILE A 260 -12.67 -0.13 14.13
CA ILE A 260 -12.70 0.87 13.07
C ILE A 260 -13.84 0.56 12.09
N THR A 261 -14.83 1.43 12.01
CA THR A 261 -15.86 1.34 10.98
C THR A 261 -15.28 1.80 9.64
N TYR A 262 -14.99 0.85 8.76
CA TYR A 262 -14.44 1.12 7.43
C TYR A 262 -15.42 1.79 6.46
N ASP A 263 -16.65 2.06 6.87
CA ASP A 263 -17.66 2.76 6.08
C ASP A 263 -17.21 4.18 5.69
N TYR A 264 -16.32 4.82 6.46
CA TYR A 264 -15.70 6.09 6.09
C TYR A 264 -14.84 6.01 4.81
N LEU A 265 -14.34 4.81 4.47
CA LEU A 265 -13.36 4.57 3.41
C LEU A 265 -13.91 3.73 2.25
N ARG A 266 -15.15 3.22 2.38
CA ARG A 266 -15.76 2.25 1.46
C ARG A 266 -16.93 2.80 0.66
N ASP A 267 -17.16 4.12 0.68
CA ASP A 267 -18.24 4.71 -0.09
C ASP A 267 -17.85 4.81 -1.56
N SER A 268 -18.07 3.70 -2.27
CA SER A 268 -17.86 3.53 -3.70
C SER A 268 -19.19 3.36 -4.45
N ARG A 269 -20.28 3.97 -3.97
CA ARG A 269 -21.53 4.03 -4.73
C ARG A 269 -21.62 5.27 -5.58
#